data_AF-A0A4Q5Q134-F1
#
_entry.id   AF-A0A4Q5Q134-F1
#
_cell.length_a   1.000
_cell.length_b   1.000
_cell.length_c   1.000
_cell.angle_alpha   90.00
_cell.angle_beta   90.00
_cell.angle_gamma   90.00
#
_symmetry.space_group_name_H-M   'P 1'
#
loop_
_entity.id
_entity.type
_entity.pdbx_description
1 polymer ?
#
loop_
_entity_poly.entity_id
_entity_poly.type
_entity_poly.pdbx_seq_one_letter_code
_entity_poly.pdbx_strand_id
1 'polypeptide(L)'
;MKMIHATQRGAIFMIEIINSGNAKFHRDLLDKQFRLRHEIFVQDRGWTDFDIDGVHERDQYDNDAAVYLVAADDSGTVAGGYRLYPTVLPHMLSEQFAHLVQGAVIQRSDVLELTRFAMRKSQRRSLHYFELLAAIQEYGMMEGLSGFTSVINPLRIPILQGFGFEIEPLGLPVMVDGESTIAVLFHVNDQCHARVRNKVAISHAVFAPAYASRQRA
;
A
#
# COMPACT_ATOMS: atom_id res chain seq x y z
N MET A 1 -5.32 46.30 7.25
CA MET A 1 -4.07 45.50 7.16
C MET A 1 -4.39 44.27 6.31
N LYS A 2 -3.67 44.07 5.20
CA LYS A 2 -4.07 43.19 4.10
C LYS A 2 -4.11 41.71 4.52
N MET A 3 -5.28 41.09 4.33
CA MET A 3 -5.42 39.64 4.20
C MET A 3 -4.63 39.19 2.96
N ILE A 4 -3.63 38.34 3.16
CA ILE A 4 -2.91 37.68 2.08
C ILE A 4 -3.58 36.31 1.89
N HIS A 5 -4.51 36.23 0.95
CA HIS A 5 -4.95 34.97 0.37
C HIS A 5 -3.80 34.43 -0.49
N ALA A 6 -3.04 33.49 0.05
CA ALA A 6 -2.18 32.64 -0.76
C ALA A 6 -3.01 31.46 -1.25
N THR A 7 -3.74 31.67 -2.35
CA THR A 7 -4.33 30.58 -3.12
C THR A 7 -3.22 29.86 -3.88
N GLN A 8 -2.42 29.05 -3.17
CA GLN A 8 -1.76 27.95 -3.85
C GLN A 8 -2.83 26.89 -4.08
N ARG A 9 -3.27 26.70 -5.33
CA ARG A 9 -3.84 25.41 -5.70
C ARG A 9 -2.72 24.41 -5.46
N GLY A 10 -2.75 23.72 -4.31
CA GLY A 10 -1.82 22.64 -4.01
C GLY A 10 -1.86 21.65 -5.16
N ALA A 11 -0.70 21.12 -5.55
CA ALA A 11 -0.64 20.08 -6.56
C ALA A 11 -1.65 18.98 -6.19
N ILE A 12 -2.52 18.60 -7.13
CA ILE A 12 -3.51 17.58 -6.83
C ILE A 12 -2.72 16.28 -6.77
N PHE A 13 -2.72 15.65 -5.60
CA PHE A 13 -2.19 14.31 -5.48
C PHE A 13 -3.31 13.33 -5.75
N MET A 14 -3.06 12.41 -6.67
CA MET A 14 -3.98 11.32 -6.97
C MET A 14 -3.28 9.99 -6.70
N ILE A 15 -4.05 9.00 -6.26
CA ILE A 15 -3.58 7.62 -6.19
C ILE A 15 -3.91 6.95 -7.51
N GLU A 16 -2.87 6.60 -8.24
CA GLU A 16 -2.97 5.82 -9.48
C GLU A 16 -2.98 4.34 -9.16
N ILE A 17 -3.96 3.61 -9.70
CA ILE A 17 -4.02 2.15 -9.66
C ILE A 17 -3.37 1.63 -10.94
N ILE A 18 -2.24 0.95 -10.80
CA ILE A 18 -1.44 0.47 -11.92
C ILE A 18 -1.41 -1.06 -11.91
N ASN A 19 -1.80 -1.69 -13.01
CA ASN A 19 -1.77 -3.13 -13.24
C ASN A 19 -1.28 -3.44 -14.66
N SER A 20 -1.13 -4.71 -15.01
CA SER A 20 -0.68 -5.12 -16.35
C SER A 20 -1.50 -4.53 -17.51
N GLY A 21 -2.80 -4.27 -17.30
CA GLY A 21 -3.68 -3.67 -18.30
C GLY A 21 -3.38 -2.21 -18.63
N ASN A 22 -2.81 -1.44 -17.70
CA ASN A 22 -2.50 -0.02 -17.91
C ASN A 22 -1.03 0.37 -17.69
N ALA A 23 -0.17 -0.53 -17.22
CA ALA A 23 1.23 -0.25 -16.88
C ALA A 23 2.01 0.46 -17.99
N LYS A 24 1.73 0.15 -19.26
CA LYS A 24 2.37 0.82 -20.42
C LYS A 24 2.14 2.33 -20.46
N PHE A 25 1.03 2.82 -19.90
CA PHE A 25 0.68 4.23 -19.82
C PHE A 25 1.25 4.92 -18.56
N HIS A 26 1.71 4.14 -17.59
CA HIS A 26 2.25 4.62 -16.31
C HIS A 26 3.72 4.21 -16.10
N ARG A 27 4.47 3.94 -17.18
CA ARG A 27 5.87 3.46 -17.10
C ARG A 27 6.75 4.37 -16.26
N ASP A 28 6.71 5.67 -16.51
CA ASP A 28 7.50 6.66 -15.77
C ASP A 28 7.13 6.70 -14.28
N LEU A 29 5.86 6.44 -13.94
CA LEU A 29 5.39 6.43 -12.56
C LEU A 29 5.82 5.17 -11.82
N LEU A 30 5.77 4.01 -12.48
CA LEU A 30 6.30 2.75 -11.95
C LEU A 30 7.81 2.81 -11.75
N ASP A 31 8.55 3.35 -12.72
CA ASP A 31 10.00 3.57 -12.61
C ASP A 31 10.34 4.38 -11.35
N LYS A 32 9.72 5.55 -11.19
CA LYS A 32 9.89 6.40 -10.00
C LYS A 32 9.49 5.69 -8.70
N GLN A 33 8.48 4.83 -8.73
CA GLN A 33 8.06 4.05 -7.57
C GLN A 33 9.11 3.00 -7.18
N PHE A 34 9.71 2.28 -8.14
CA PHE A 34 10.80 1.33 -7.88
C PHE A 34 12.07 2.03 -7.39
N ARG A 35 12.35 3.25 -7.85
CA ARG A 35 13.45 4.09 -7.34
C ARG A 35 13.21 4.55 -5.90
N LEU A 36 12.00 5.00 -5.59
CA LEU A 36 11.62 5.34 -4.21
C LEU A 36 11.72 4.12 -3.28
N ARG A 37 11.34 2.93 -3.77
CA ARG A 37 11.53 1.69 -3.04
C ARG A 37 13.01 1.40 -2.76
N HIS A 38 13.90 1.60 -3.74
CA HIS A 38 15.35 1.47 -3.54
C HIS A 38 15.88 2.41 -2.46
N GLU A 39 15.52 3.70 -2.53
CA GLU A 39 15.86 4.68 -1.49
C GLU A 39 15.47 4.20 -0.08
N ILE A 40 14.28 3.60 0.08
CA ILE A 40 13.72 3.25 1.39
C ILE A 40 14.14 1.85 1.87
N PHE A 41 14.14 0.85 1.01
CA PHE A 41 14.35 -0.55 1.40
C PHE A 41 15.82 -0.94 1.26
N VAL A 42 16.50 -0.50 0.20
CA VAL A 42 17.92 -0.81 0.00
C VAL A 42 18.78 0.18 0.76
N GLN A 43 18.68 1.49 0.46
CA GLN A 43 19.62 2.47 1.02
C GLN A 43 19.37 2.74 2.51
N ASP A 44 18.11 2.93 2.92
CA ASP A 44 17.78 3.25 4.31
C ASP A 44 17.71 2.04 5.24
N ARG A 45 17.27 0.87 4.75
CA ARG A 45 17.06 -0.34 5.56
C ARG A 45 18.08 -1.45 5.31
N GLY A 46 18.94 -1.31 4.30
CA GLY A 46 20.01 -2.27 4.02
C GLY A 46 19.54 -3.59 3.40
N TRP A 47 18.35 -3.65 2.79
CA TRP A 47 17.87 -4.86 2.11
C TRP A 47 18.51 -5.04 0.73
N THR A 48 19.82 -5.32 0.71
CA THR A 48 20.63 -5.36 -0.51
C THR A 48 20.25 -6.47 -1.48
N ASP A 49 19.58 -7.53 -1.00
CA ASP A 49 19.16 -8.66 -1.84
C ASP A 49 18.10 -8.29 -2.89
N PHE A 50 17.44 -7.14 -2.74
CA PHE A 50 16.42 -6.65 -3.67
C PHE A 50 16.94 -5.54 -4.60
N ASP A 51 18.23 -5.21 -4.53
CA ASP A 51 18.87 -4.27 -5.44
C ASP A 51 19.14 -4.94 -6.79
N ILE A 52 18.54 -4.43 -7.87
CA ILE A 52 18.67 -5.04 -9.20
C ILE A 52 19.73 -4.37 -10.09
N ASP A 53 20.01 -3.08 -9.88
CA ASP A 53 20.85 -2.27 -10.78
C ASP A 53 21.50 -1.03 -10.11
N GLY A 54 21.46 -0.95 -8.78
CA GLY A 54 21.93 0.18 -7.99
C GLY A 54 20.94 1.34 -7.90
N VAL A 55 19.77 1.23 -8.55
CA VAL A 55 18.79 2.32 -8.67
C VAL A 55 17.36 1.87 -8.37
N HIS A 56 17.02 0.61 -8.60
CA HIS A 56 15.67 0.06 -8.44
C HIS A 56 15.62 -1.08 -7.43
N GLU A 57 14.52 -1.14 -6.67
CA GLU A 57 14.20 -2.30 -5.82
C GLU A 57 13.04 -3.08 -6.42
N ARG A 58 13.28 -4.36 -6.73
CA ARG A 58 12.27 -5.28 -7.26
C ARG A 58 12.50 -6.69 -6.74
N ASP A 59 11.42 -7.46 -6.59
CA ASP A 59 11.46 -8.88 -6.26
C ASP A 59 10.63 -9.71 -7.25
N GLN A 60 10.52 -11.02 -7.02
CA GLN A 60 9.80 -11.95 -7.92
C GLN A 60 8.29 -11.66 -8.05
N TYR A 61 7.70 -10.93 -7.09
CA TYR A 61 6.28 -10.59 -7.11
C TYR A 61 6.02 -9.27 -7.86
N ASP A 62 7.06 -8.61 -8.39
CA ASP A 62 6.93 -7.49 -9.33
C ASP A 62 6.74 -7.96 -10.77
N ASN A 63 5.63 -8.66 -11.01
CA ASN A 63 5.23 -9.25 -12.28
C ASN A 63 3.80 -8.83 -12.69
N ASP A 64 3.27 -9.39 -13.78
CA ASP A 64 1.99 -8.97 -14.39
C ASP A 64 0.75 -9.19 -13.49
N ALA A 65 0.88 -9.98 -12.42
CA ALA A 65 -0.18 -10.17 -11.43
C ALA A 65 -0.22 -9.07 -10.36
N ALA A 66 0.82 -8.25 -10.24
CA ALA A 66 0.88 -7.18 -9.25
C ALA A 66 -0.04 -6.02 -9.60
N VAL A 67 -0.63 -5.43 -8.57
CA VAL A 67 -1.32 -4.13 -8.64
C VAL A 67 -0.58 -3.15 -7.74
N TYR A 68 -0.26 -1.97 -8.25
CA TYR A 68 0.42 -0.91 -7.51
C TYR A 68 -0.53 0.24 -7.27
N LEU A 69 -0.55 0.75 -6.05
CA LEU A 69 -1.24 1.99 -5.71
C LEU A 69 -0.18 3.04 -5.42
N VAL A 70 -0.08 4.06 -6.28
CA VAL A 70 1.00 5.04 -6.26
C VAL A 70 0.43 6.44 -6.06
N ALA A 71 0.77 7.08 -4.94
CA ALA A 71 0.43 8.47 -4.68
C ALA A 71 1.47 9.40 -5.33
N ALA A 72 1.04 10.20 -6.29
CA ALA A 72 1.87 11.16 -6.99
C ALA A 72 1.12 12.48 -7.21
N ASP A 73 1.87 13.57 -7.34
CA ASP A 73 1.32 14.84 -7.78
C ASP A 73 1.16 14.91 -9.31
N ASP A 74 0.53 15.98 -9.78
CA ASP A 74 0.36 16.29 -11.20
C ASP A 74 1.69 16.38 -12.00
N SER A 75 2.84 16.58 -11.32
CA SER A 75 4.17 16.54 -11.96
C SER A 75 4.73 15.12 -12.08
N GLY A 76 4.02 14.12 -11.55
CA GLY A 76 4.44 12.74 -11.45
C GLY A 76 5.51 12.52 -10.38
N THR A 77 5.60 13.37 -9.37
CA THR A 77 6.50 13.17 -8.22
C THR A 77 5.85 12.21 -7.23
N VAL A 78 6.47 11.05 -7.04
CA VAL A 78 5.97 10.01 -6.14
C VAL A 78 6.20 10.40 -4.67
N ALA A 79 5.11 10.47 -3.91
CA ALA A 79 5.11 10.63 -2.46
C ALA A 79 5.22 9.29 -1.73
N GLY A 80 4.61 8.24 -2.30
CA GLY A 80 4.61 6.90 -1.75
C GLY A 80 3.67 5.96 -2.47
N GLY A 81 3.53 4.74 -1.95
CA GLY A 81 2.64 3.72 -2.50
C GLY A 81 2.82 2.37 -1.84
N TYR A 82 2.09 1.38 -2.36
CA TYR A 82 2.21 -0.03 -1.97
C TYR A 82 1.88 -0.95 -3.14
N ARG A 83 2.23 -2.23 -2.97
CA ARG A 83 1.90 -3.30 -3.91
C ARG A 83 0.85 -4.22 -3.28
N LEU A 84 -0.10 -4.65 -4.11
CA LEU A 84 -1.06 -5.70 -3.84
C LEU A 84 -0.76 -6.91 -4.74
N TYR A 85 -0.88 -8.12 -4.21
CA TYR A 85 -0.60 -9.35 -4.95
C TYR A 85 -1.65 -10.45 -4.68
N PRO A 86 -2.13 -11.22 -5.66
CA PRO A 86 -3.17 -12.22 -5.43
C PRO A 86 -2.72 -13.37 -4.51
N THR A 87 -3.45 -13.61 -3.42
CA THR A 87 -3.09 -14.71 -2.49
C THR A 87 -3.36 -16.11 -3.06
N VAL A 88 -4.14 -16.21 -4.13
CA VAL A 88 -4.35 -17.48 -4.88
C VAL A 88 -3.12 -17.93 -5.66
N LEU A 89 -2.13 -17.05 -5.83
CA LEU A 89 -0.83 -17.37 -6.42
C LEU A 89 0.20 -17.58 -5.30
N PRO A 90 1.35 -18.22 -5.61
CA PRO A 90 2.50 -18.17 -4.73
C PRO A 90 2.90 -16.71 -4.46
N HIS A 91 2.90 -16.34 -3.18
CA HIS A 91 3.10 -14.97 -2.71
C HIS A 91 4.00 -14.96 -1.46
N MET A 92 4.42 -13.77 -1.01
CA MET A 92 5.47 -13.60 0.00
C MET A 92 5.17 -14.32 1.31
N LEU A 93 3.95 -14.18 1.84
CA LEU A 93 3.52 -14.87 3.04
C LEU A 93 3.53 -16.39 2.87
N SER A 94 3.12 -16.92 1.71
CA SER A 94 3.13 -18.37 1.47
C SER A 94 4.50 -18.97 1.25
N GLU A 95 5.43 -18.24 0.64
CA GLU A 95 6.74 -18.79 0.23
C GLU A 95 7.83 -18.52 1.25
N GLN A 96 7.82 -17.33 1.89
CA GLN A 96 8.92 -16.87 2.75
C GLN A 96 8.52 -16.83 4.22
N PHE A 97 7.24 -16.55 4.51
CA PHE A 97 6.77 -16.29 5.87
C PHE A 97 5.66 -17.23 6.35
N ALA A 98 5.53 -18.42 5.74
CA ALA A 98 4.44 -19.34 6.09
C ALA A 98 4.48 -19.76 7.56
N HIS A 99 5.68 -19.80 8.16
CA HIS A 99 5.92 -20.09 9.57
C HIS A 99 5.36 -19.03 10.53
N LEU A 100 4.97 -17.84 10.04
CA LEU A 100 4.29 -16.81 10.84
C LEU A 100 2.79 -17.05 10.99
N VAL A 101 2.22 -18.01 10.25
CA VAL A 101 0.78 -18.31 10.27
C VAL A 101 0.52 -19.55 11.11
N GLN A 102 -0.38 -19.43 12.08
CA GLN A 102 -0.92 -20.57 12.81
C GLN A 102 -2.07 -21.19 12.00
N GLY A 103 -1.77 -22.31 11.33
CA GLY A 103 -2.71 -23.02 10.47
C GLY A 103 -2.36 -22.87 8.99
N ALA A 104 -3.38 -22.82 8.13
CA ALA A 104 -3.18 -22.68 6.70
C ALA A 104 -2.97 -21.22 6.29
N VAL A 105 -1.99 -20.96 5.42
CA VAL A 105 -1.83 -19.65 4.78
C VAL A 105 -3.08 -19.35 3.95
N ILE A 106 -3.59 -18.12 4.05
CA ILE A 106 -4.76 -17.68 3.30
C ILE A 106 -4.43 -17.68 1.80
N GLN A 107 -5.20 -18.43 1.03
CA GLN A 107 -5.18 -18.44 -0.43
C GLN A 107 -6.61 -18.31 -0.95
N ARG A 108 -7.09 -17.07 -1.08
CA ARG A 108 -8.50 -16.78 -1.44
C ARG A 108 -8.57 -15.70 -2.52
N SER A 109 -9.55 -15.82 -3.42
CA SER A 109 -9.74 -14.87 -4.52
C SER A 109 -10.19 -13.49 -4.05
N ASP A 110 -10.76 -13.39 -2.86
CA ASP A 110 -11.22 -12.16 -2.21
C ASP A 110 -10.19 -11.57 -1.23
N VAL A 111 -8.93 -12.06 -1.25
CA VAL A 111 -7.83 -11.54 -0.43
C VAL A 111 -6.60 -11.31 -1.27
N LEU A 112 -6.00 -10.13 -1.13
CA LEU A 112 -4.71 -9.78 -1.70
C LEU A 112 -3.66 -9.60 -0.61
N GLU A 113 -2.39 -9.83 -0.92
CA GLU A 113 -1.29 -9.53 -0.04
C GLU A 113 -0.80 -8.09 -0.25
N LEU A 114 -0.78 -7.28 0.80
CA LEU A 114 -0.25 -5.92 0.80
C LEU A 114 1.20 -5.91 1.25
N THR A 115 2.09 -5.47 0.36
CA THR A 115 3.54 -5.37 0.58
C THR A 115 4.08 -4.01 0.16
N ARG A 116 5.35 -3.73 0.52
CA ARG A 116 6.11 -2.55 0.05
C ARG A 116 5.41 -1.20 0.28
N PHE A 117 4.77 -1.02 1.44
CA PHE A 117 4.25 0.29 1.84
C PHE A 117 5.41 1.27 2.06
N ALA A 118 5.71 2.05 1.02
CA ALA A 118 6.84 2.94 0.90
C ALA A 118 6.36 4.38 0.93
N MET A 119 6.96 5.20 1.81
CA MET A 119 6.64 6.62 1.93
C MET A 119 7.92 7.43 2.01
N ARG A 120 8.05 8.45 1.16
CA ARG A 120 9.11 9.43 1.25
C ARG A 120 9.12 10.03 2.66
N LYS A 121 10.31 10.19 3.26
CA LYS A 121 10.44 10.64 4.67
C LYS A 121 9.68 11.94 4.95
N SER A 122 9.75 12.91 4.03
CA SER A 122 9.04 14.19 4.12
C SER A 122 7.51 14.08 4.01
N GLN A 123 6.99 12.93 3.56
CA GLN A 123 5.56 12.67 3.36
C GLN A 123 4.97 11.75 4.44
N ARG A 124 5.75 11.38 5.45
CA ARG A 124 5.22 10.60 6.58
C ARG A 124 4.24 11.46 7.38
N ARG A 125 3.04 10.94 7.63
CA ARG A 125 1.92 11.65 8.29
C ARG A 125 1.43 12.91 7.52
N SER A 126 1.77 13.04 6.24
CA SER A 126 1.14 14.03 5.38
C SER A 126 -0.27 13.59 4.97
N LEU A 127 -1.01 14.46 4.28
CA LEU A 127 -2.31 14.11 3.69
C LEU A 127 -2.20 12.84 2.83
N HIS A 128 -1.14 12.71 2.02
CA HIS A 128 -0.95 11.55 1.11
C HIS A 128 -0.72 10.24 1.83
N TYR A 129 -0.09 10.28 3.01
CA TYR A 129 0.00 9.11 3.87
C TYR A 129 -1.40 8.63 4.29
N PHE A 130 -2.26 9.55 4.70
CA PHE A 130 -3.62 9.25 5.13
C PHE A 130 -4.53 8.85 3.96
N GLU A 131 -4.37 9.46 2.78
CA GLU A 131 -5.04 9.05 1.55
C GLU A 131 -4.67 7.62 1.17
N LEU A 132 -3.39 7.23 1.24
CA LEU A 132 -2.95 5.84 0.98
C LEU A 132 -3.54 4.85 1.98
N LEU A 133 -3.68 5.23 3.26
CA LEU A 133 -4.36 4.40 4.24
C LEU A 133 -5.85 4.24 3.90
N ALA A 134 -6.55 5.33 3.54
CA ALA A 134 -7.94 5.26 3.11
C ALA A 134 -8.10 4.41 1.83
N ALA A 135 -7.14 4.49 0.91
CA ALA A 135 -7.13 3.74 -0.35
C ALA A 135 -7.11 2.22 -0.15
N ILE A 136 -6.53 1.71 0.95
CA ILE A 136 -6.54 0.26 1.24
C ILE A 136 -7.99 -0.22 1.35
N GLN A 137 -8.81 0.48 2.15
CA GLN A 137 -10.21 0.13 2.33
C GLN A 137 -11.03 0.47 1.08
N GLU A 138 -10.81 1.62 0.46
CA GLU A 138 -11.56 2.04 -0.74
C GLU A 138 -11.35 1.06 -1.90
N TYR A 139 -10.10 0.67 -2.18
CA TYR A 139 -9.79 -0.35 -3.19
C TYR A 139 -10.43 -1.69 -2.85
N GLY A 140 -10.33 -2.12 -1.59
CA GLY A 140 -10.92 -3.38 -1.14
C GLY A 140 -12.43 -3.42 -1.35
N MET A 141 -13.15 -2.35 -1.00
CA MET A 141 -14.60 -2.27 -1.22
C MET A 141 -14.96 -2.26 -2.70
N MET A 142 -14.18 -1.56 -3.54
CA MET A 142 -14.41 -1.48 -4.98
C MET A 142 -14.24 -2.82 -5.69
N GLU A 143 -13.24 -3.60 -5.29
CA GLU A 143 -12.95 -4.92 -5.88
C GLU A 143 -13.67 -6.07 -5.17
N GLY A 144 -14.52 -5.79 -4.18
CA GLY A 144 -15.25 -6.80 -3.42
C GLY A 144 -14.36 -7.73 -2.58
N LEU A 145 -13.23 -7.21 -2.09
CA LEU A 145 -12.29 -7.96 -1.25
C LEU A 145 -12.78 -8.03 0.20
N SER A 146 -12.50 -9.15 0.88
CA SER A 146 -12.76 -9.29 2.32
C SER A 146 -11.56 -8.91 3.18
N GLY A 147 -10.36 -8.79 2.60
CA GLY A 147 -9.21 -8.33 3.35
C GLY A 147 -7.88 -8.33 2.61
N PHE A 148 -6.84 -7.95 3.35
CA PHE A 148 -5.46 -7.97 2.89
C PHE A 148 -4.55 -8.68 3.89
N THR A 149 -3.76 -9.66 3.44
CA THR A 149 -2.67 -10.18 4.28
C THR A 149 -1.47 -9.25 4.24
N SER A 150 -0.69 -9.20 5.31
CA SER A 150 0.59 -8.49 5.32
C SER A 150 1.52 -9.04 6.40
N VAL A 151 2.81 -8.82 6.21
CA VAL A 151 3.85 -9.09 7.20
C VAL A 151 4.37 -7.75 7.72
N ILE A 152 4.21 -7.52 9.03
CA ILE A 152 4.52 -6.23 9.66
C ILE A 152 5.29 -6.43 10.97
N ASN A 153 5.95 -5.37 11.43
CA ASN A 153 6.40 -5.32 12.81
C ASN A 153 5.18 -5.19 13.75
N PRO A 154 5.05 -5.98 14.83
CA PRO A 154 3.87 -5.98 15.70
C PRO A 154 3.60 -4.62 16.35
N LEU A 155 4.61 -3.76 16.53
CA LEU A 155 4.44 -2.40 17.04
C LEU A 155 3.58 -1.51 16.11
N ARG A 156 3.39 -1.92 14.84
CA ARG A 156 2.52 -1.23 13.89
C ARG A 156 1.04 -1.48 14.14
N ILE A 157 0.66 -2.60 14.77
CA ILE A 157 -0.74 -2.99 15.00
C ILE A 157 -1.52 -1.90 15.75
N PRO A 158 -1.11 -1.45 16.96
CA PRO A 158 -1.87 -0.43 17.68
C PRO A 158 -1.91 0.93 16.96
N ILE A 159 -0.87 1.26 16.18
CA ILE A 159 -0.82 2.49 15.38
C ILE A 159 -1.88 2.44 14.27
N LEU A 160 -1.94 1.31 13.54
CA LEU A 160 -2.88 1.12 12.44
C LEU A 160 -4.32 0.97 12.93
N GLN A 161 -4.54 0.30 14.07
CA GLN A 161 -5.83 0.30 14.76
C GLN A 161 -6.25 1.72 15.19
N GLY A 162 -5.29 2.58 15.58
CA GLY A 162 -5.51 4.00 15.84
C GLY A 162 -6.03 4.78 14.62
N PHE A 163 -5.68 4.35 13.40
CA PHE A 163 -6.23 4.86 12.14
C PHE A 163 -7.54 4.17 11.73
N GLY A 164 -8.09 3.29 12.56
CA GLY A 164 -9.38 2.66 12.34
C GLY A 164 -9.34 1.29 11.66
N PHE A 165 -8.15 0.74 11.36
CA PHE A 165 -8.08 -0.61 10.79
C PHE A 165 -8.52 -1.67 11.79
N GLU A 166 -9.22 -2.67 11.29
CA GLU A 166 -9.44 -3.94 11.99
C GLU A 166 -8.36 -4.93 11.53
N ILE A 167 -7.62 -5.48 12.48
CA ILE A 167 -6.42 -6.28 12.23
C ILE A 167 -6.51 -7.54 13.06
N GLU A 168 -6.50 -8.68 12.38
CA GLU A 168 -6.42 -10.01 12.96
C GLU A 168 -4.97 -10.54 12.84
N PRO A 169 -4.29 -10.82 13.95
CA PRO A 169 -3.04 -11.58 13.92
C PRO A 169 -3.28 -13.00 13.40
N LEU A 170 -2.51 -13.43 12.41
CA LEU A 170 -2.60 -14.78 11.83
C LEU A 170 -1.72 -15.81 12.57
N GLY A 171 -0.95 -15.36 13.55
CA GLY A 171 -0.08 -16.18 14.37
C GLY A 171 0.62 -15.35 15.44
N LEU A 172 1.70 -15.88 16.01
CA LEU A 172 2.50 -15.17 17.02
C LEU A 172 3.64 -14.38 16.37
N PRO A 173 4.10 -13.27 16.97
CA PRO A 173 5.33 -12.62 16.55
C PRO A 173 6.53 -13.57 16.61
N VAL A 174 7.38 -13.52 15.60
CA VAL A 174 8.65 -14.27 15.50
C VAL A 174 9.77 -13.30 15.16
N MET A 175 11.01 -13.62 15.57
CA MET A 175 12.18 -12.86 15.15
C MET A 175 12.61 -13.32 13.76
N VAL A 176 12.64 -12.40 12.79
CA VAL A 176 13.16 -12.60 11.44
C VAL A 176 14.26 -11.56 11.21
N ASP A 177 15.46 -12.00 10.89
CA ASP A 177 16.63 -11.13 10.61
C ASP A 177 16.88 -10.05 11.67
N GLY A 178 16.61 -10.38 12.94
CA GLY A 178 16.80 -9.46 14.07
C GLY A 178 15.65 -8.48 14.30
N GLU A 179 14.57 -8.54 13.51
CA GLU A 179 13.35 -7.76 13.71
C GLU A 179 12.18 -8.64 14.20
N SER A 180 11.38 -8.12 15.11
CA SER A 180 10.13 -8.77 15.49
C SER A 180 9.10 -8.57 14.39
N THR A 181 8.53 -9.68 13.91
CA THR A 181 7.71 -9.74 12.71
C THR A 181 6.48 -10.61 12.95
N ILE A 182 5.32 -10.21 12.41
CA ILE A 182 4.05 -10.94 12.54
C ILE A 182 3.26 -10.88 11.22
N ALA A 183 2.58 -11.97 10.89
CA ALA A 183 1.59 -11.99 9.81
C ALA A 183 0.21 -11.55 10.32
N VAL A 184 -0.47 -10.70 9.56
CA VAL A 184 -1.78 -10.16 9.91
C VAL A 184 -2.74 -10.16 8.72
N LEU A 185 -4.04 -10.14 9.00
CA LEU A 185 -5.11 -9.87 8.07
C LEU A 185 -5.74 -8.51 8.42
N PHE A 186 -5.77 -7.58 7.47
CA PHE A 186 -6.57 -6.37 7.52
C PHE A 186 -7.95 -6.68 6.95
N HIS A 187 -9.01 -6.50 7.74
CA HIS A 187 -10.37 -6.73 7.23
C HIS A 187 -10.84 -5.56 6.37
N VAL A 188 -11.61 -5.89 5.33
CA VAL A 188 -12.33 -4.95 4.49
C VAL A 188 -13.82 -5.21 4.65
N ASN A 189 -14.55 -4.16 5.06
CA ASN A 189 -16.00 -4.13 5.14
C ASN A 189 -16.46 -2.66 5.32
N ASP A 190 -17.76 -2.41 5.18
CA ASP A 190 -18.34 -1.06 5.28
C ASP A 190 -17.97 -0.34 6.59
N GLN A 191 -17.96 -1.05 7.71
CA GLN A 191 -17.67 -0.47 9.02
C GLN A 191 -16.19 -0.09 9.13
N CYS A 192 -15.28 -0.95 8.67
CA CYS A 192 -13.85 -0.68 8.63
C CYS A 192 -13.53 0.49 7.70
N HIS A 193 -14.13 0.50 6.50
CA HIS A 193 -14.00 1.58 5.53
C HIS A 193 -14.44 2.94 6.11
N ALA A 194 -15.64 3.01 6.68
CA ALA A 194 -16.16 4.23 7.30
C ALA A 194 -15.29 4.69 8.49
N ARG A 195 -14.83 3.75 9.33
CA ARG A 195 -13.99 4.04 10.49
C ARG A 195 -12.63 4.58 10.09
N VAL A 196 -11.98 3.99 9.09
CA VAL A 196 -10.70 4.47 8.57
C VAL A 196 -10.85 5.89 8.02
N ARG A 197 -11.81 6.13 7.12
CA ARG A 197 -12.05 7.47 6.56
C ARG A 197 -12.27 8.54 7.62
N ASN A 198 -13.09 8.23 8.63
CA ASN A 198 -13.36 9.14 9.74
C ASN A 198 -12.10 9.41 10.59
N LYS A 199 -11.31 8.37 10.90
CA LYS A 199 -10.11 8.51 11.72
C LYS A 199 -8.97 9.25 11.02
N VAL A 200 -8.85 9.09 9.70
CA VAL A 200 -7.82 9.77 8.90
C VAL A 200 -8.29 11.09 8.27
N ALA A 201 -9.55 11.47 8.53
CA ALA A 201 -10.18 12.71 8.05
C ALA A 201 -10.16 12.89 6.52
N ILE A 202 -10.34 11.79 5.77
CA ILE A 202 -10.45 11.82 4.30
C ILE A 202 -11.92 11.70 3.90
N SER A 203 -12.44 12.73 3.23
CA SER A 203 -13.84 12.80 2.79
C SER A 203 -14.01 12.75 1.27
N HIS A 204 -12.97 12.99 0.49
CA HIS A 204 -12.95 12.85 -0.97
C HIS A 204 -12.59 11.44 -1.44
N ALA A 205 -12.91 11.11 -2.70
CA ALA A 205 -12.39 9.92 -3.35
C ALA A 205 -10.88 10.07 -3.56
N VAL A 206 -10.12 9.01 -3.29
CA VAL A 206 -8.64 9.07 -3.33
C VAL A 206 -8.04 8.62 -4.66
N PHE A 207 -8.85 7.99 -5.51
CA PHE A 207 -8.45 7.54 -6.84
C PHE A 207 -8.78 8.55 -7.93
N ALA A 208 -7.99 8.53 -9.01
CA ALA A 208 -8.20 9.39 -10.17
C ALA A 208 -9.58 9.15 -10.84
N PRO A 209 -10.23 10.19 -11.40
CA PRO A 209 -11.58 10.10 -11.98
C PRO A 209 -11.76 9.08 -13.10
N ALA A 210 -10.69 8.77 -13.85
CA ALA A 210 -10.71 7.78 -14.93
C ALA A 210 -11.00 6.34 -14.43
N TYR A 211 -10.81 6.10 -13.13
CA TYR A 211 -11.17 4.84 -12.48
C TYR A 211 -12.59 4.90 -11.88
N ALA A 212 -13.00 6.06 -11.35
CA ALA A 212 -14.36 6.27 -10.83
C ALA A 212 -15.47 6.15 -11.90
N SER A 213 -15.16 6.43 -13.18
CA SER A 213 -16.12 6.29 -14.28
C SER A 213 -16.45 4.84 -14.65
N ARG A 214 -15.66 3.85 -14.23
CA ARG A 214 -16.03 2.42 -14.33
C ARG A 214 -17.10 1.99 -13.33
N GLN A 215 -17.46 2.84 -12.36
CA GLN A 215 -18.50 2.57 -11.35
C GLN A 215 -19.94 2.78 -11.87
N ARG A 216 -20.12 3.33 -13.07
CA ARG A 216 -21.45 3.69 -13.61
C ARG A 216 -21.85 2.93 -14.88
N ALA A 217 -21.07 1.92 -15.29
CA ALA A 217 -21.35 1.11 -16.46
C ALA A 217 -21.81 -0.30 -16.06
#